data_AF-A0A537I8K8-F1
#
_entry.id   AF-A0A537I8K8-F1
#
_cell.length_a   1.000
_cell.length_b   1.000
_cell.length_c   1.000
_cell.angle_alpha   90.00
_cell.angle_beta   90.00
_cell.angle_gamma   90.00
#
_symmetry.space_group_name_H-M   'P 1'
#
loop_
_entity.id
_entity.type
_entity.pdbx_description
1 polymer ?
#
loop_
_entity_poly.entity_id
_entity_poly.type
_entity_poly.pdbx_seq_one_letter_code
_entity_poly.pdbx_strand_id
1 'polypeptide(L)'
;MAYVDTNVLIAAYTSKDPMRKPAKAFLASTTTPTFVSPLTFTEIVSVVARNDHLLETPLFLKEESSTRRVRALAEYIIRDSGVSMASPQGSSRTRIGGRSVVIPIEYSRAASLAAVLKLRTLDLLHLAYAYIIGRIEYSLTSFVTGDALIASRAKQIHQLLGLDVKHPADET
;
A
#
# COMPACT_ATOMS: atom_id res chain seq x y z
N MET A 1 -9.67 3.99 -10.70
CA MET A 1 -9.43 3.97 -9.24
C MET A 1 -8.02 3.45 -9.00
N ALA A 2 -7.35 3.83 -7.91
CA ALA A 2 -5.96 3.48 -7.71
C ALA A 2 -5.71 2.81 -6.35
N TYR A 3 -4.80 1.83 -6.33
CA TYR A 3 -4.20 1.33 -5.10
C TYR A 3 -2.97 2.18 -4.76
N VAL A 4 -2.81 2.59 -3.51
CA VAL A 4 -1.69 3.42 -3.06
C VAL A 4 -0.76 2.58 -2.18
N ASP A 5 0.51 2.52 -2.58
CA ASP A 5 1.57 1.85 -1.82
C ASP A 5 1.90 2.64 -0.53
N THR A 6 2.41 1.94 0.48
CA THR A 6 2.75 2.53 1.79
C THR A 6 3.82 3.61 1.67
N ASN A 7 4.79 3.46 0.75
CA ASN A 7 5.87 4.42 0.57
C ASN A 7 5.36 5.82 0.16
N VAL A 8 4.27 5.90 -0.62
CA VAL A 8 3.64 7.16 -1.04
C VAL A 8 3.05 7.86 0.17
N LEU A 9 2.31 7.12 0.99
CA LEU A 9 1.72 7.65 2.22
C LEU A 9 2.79 8.13 3.19
N ILE A 10 3.82 7.33 3.47
CA ILE A 10 4.89 7.71 4.40
C ILE A 10 5.68 8.93 3.90
N ALA A 11 6.00 8.99 2.60
CA ALA A 11 6.73 10.10 2.01
C ALA A 11 5.99 11.43 2.19
N ALA A 12 4.66 11.42 2.07
CA ALA A 12 3.84 12.62 2.26
C ALA A 12 4.02 13.26 3.66
N TYR A 13 4.35 12.47 4.70
CA TYR A 13 4.52 12.99 6.07
C TYR A 13 5.98 13.08 6.51
N THR A 14 6.95 12.68 5.69
CA THR A 14 8.37 12.64 6.08
C THR A 14 9.10 13.90 5.61
N SER A 15 9.58 14.77 6.51
CA SER A 15 10.16 16.10 6.20
C SER A 15 11.18 16.14 5.07
N LYS A 16 12.09 15.17 5.06
CA LYS A 16 13.25 15.15 4.16
C LYS A 16 13.11 14.12 3.04
N ASP A 17 11.92 13.56 2.86
CA ASP A 17 11.69 12.59 1.80
C ASP A 17 11.66 13.27 0.43
N PRO A 18 12.48 12.83 -0.55
CA PRO A 18 12.49 13.41 -1.90
C PRO A 18 11.14 13.33 -2.61
N MET A 19 10.33 12.31 -2.31
CA MET A 19 9.00 12.10 -2.88
C MET A 19 7.90 12.84 -2.12
N ARG A 20 8.23 13.58 -1.04
CA ARG A 20 7.22 14.26 -0.24
C ARG A 20 6.32 15.20 -1.04
N LYS A 21 6.91 16.07 -1.86
CA LYS A 21 6.16 17.04 -2.68
C LYS A 21 5.22 16.34 -3.66
N PRO A 22 5.68 15.42 -4.53
CA PRO A 22 4.78 14.71 -5.44
C PRO A 22 3.75 13.86 -4.69
N ALA A 23 4.11 13.20 -3.58
CA ALA A 23 3.15 12.42 -2.80
C ALA A 23 2.03 13.29 -2.19
N LYS A 24 2.38 14.43 -1.56
CA LYS A 24 1.37 15.37 -1.05
C LYS A 24 0.49 15.94 -2.15
N ALA A 25 1.09 16.32 -3.28
CA ALA A 25 0.34 16.86 -4.41
C ALA A 25 -0.66 15.81 -4.94
N PHE A 26 -0.19 14.60 -5.24
CA PHE A 26 -1.03 13.48 -5.66
C PHE A 26 -2.21 13.22 -4.71
N LEU A 27 -1.94 13.11 -3.40
CA LEU A 27 -2.99 12.84 -2.40
C LEU A 27 -4.00 13.99 -2.27
N ALA A 28 -3.55 15.24 -2.47
CA ALA A 28 -4.41 16.42 -2.36
C ALA A 28 -5.22 16.71 -3.64
N SER A 29 -4.67 16.42 -4.82
CA SER A 29 -5.27 16.78 -6.11
C SER A 29 -5.99 15.62 -6.79
N THR A 30 -5.79 14.36 -6.36
CA THR A 30 -6.44 13.21 -6.98
C THR A 30 -7.95 13.29 -6.84
N THR A 31 -8.65 13.35 -7.98
CA THR A 31 -10.11 13.17 -8.05
C THR A 31 -10.48 11.70 -8.17
N THR A 32 -9.50 10.84 -8.44
CA THR A 32 -9.69 9.39 -8.55
C THR A 32 -9.75 8.79 -7.15
N PRO A 33 -10.79 7.99 -6.82
CA PRO A 33 -10.83 7.26 -5.55
C PRO A 33 -9.60 6.36 -5.39
N THR A 34 -8.95 6.50 -4.24
CA THR A 34 -7.74 5.79 -3.85
C THR A 34 -8.00 4.80 -2.72
N PHE A 35 -7.32 3.67 -2.77
CA PHE A 35 -7.52 2.57 -1.86
C PHE A 35 -6.21 2.03 -1.30
N VAL A 36 -6.27 1.50 -0.09
CA VAL A 36 -5.20 0.77 0.59
C VAL A 36 -5.75 -0.51 1.21
N SER A 37 -4.87 -1.39 1.71
CA SER A 37 -5.29 -2.63 2.37
C SER A 37 -4.89 -2.68 3.85
N PRO A 38 -5.34 -3.69 4.62
CA PRO A 38 -4.87 -3.88 5.99
C PRO A 38 -3.34 -4.05 6.12
N LEU A 39 -2.68 -4.52 5.06
CA LEU A 39 -1.21 -4.56 5.00
C LEU A 39 -0.63 -3.14 5.12
N THR A 40 -1.14 -2.19 4.33
CA THR A 40 -0.69 -0.78 4.38
C THR A 40 -0.79 -0.21 5.79
N PHE A 41 -1.92 -0.45 6.49
CA PHE A 41 -2.07 0.01 7.87
C PHE A 41 -1.01 -0.61 8.81
N THR A 42 -0.77 -1.91 8.68
CA THR A 42 0.22 -2.64 9.49
C THR A 42 1.65 -2.14 9.22
N GLU A 43 1.96 -1.83 7.96
CA GLU A 43 3.25 -1.26 7.59
C GLU A 43 3.42 0.16 8.11
N ILE A 44 2.40 1.03 8.00
CA ILE A 44 2.46 2.39 8.56
C ILE A 44 2.72 2.32 10.07
N VAL A 45 1.96 1.50 10.81
CA VAL A 45 2.19 1.29 12.25
C VAL A 45 3.64 0.89 12.52
N SER A 46 4.18 -0.04 11.73
CA SER A 46 5.55 -0.54 11.87
C SER A 46 6.61 0.53 11.54
N VAL A 47 6.38 1.34 10.52
CA VAL A 47 7.28 2.42 10.11
C VAL A 47 7.27 3.54 11.14
N VAL A 48 6.08 3.97 11.58
CA VAL A 48 5.89 4.99 12.61
C VAL A 48 6.58 4.55 13.91
N ALA A 49 6.40 3.30 14.34
CA ALA A 49 7.03 2.80 15.57
C ALA A 49 8.55 2.94 15.61
N ARG A 50 9.22 2.96 14.43
CA ARG A 50 10.67 3.12 14.32
C ARG A 50 11.11 4.55 14.01
N ASN A 51 10.25 5.35 13.39
CA ASN A 51 10.62 6.60 12.74
C ASN A 51 9.71 7.78 13.08
N ASP A 52 8.93 7.72 14.15
CA ASP A 52 7.96 8.75 14.55
C ASP A 52 8.53 10.17 14.62
N HIS A 53 9.81 10.32 14.96
CA HIS A 53 10.55 11.58 15.05
C HIS A 53 10.85 12.22 13.69
N LEU A 54 10.77 11.46 12.59
CA LEU A 54 10.98 11.95 11.23
C LEU A 54 9.68 12.43 10.57
N LEU A 55 8.53 12.14 11.19
CA LEU A 55 7.21 12.46 10.66
C LEU A 55 6.76 13.85 11.12
N GLU A 56 6.25 14.62 10.17
CA GLU A 56 5.53 15.86 10.43
C GLU A 56 4.08 15.56 10.73
N THR A 57 3.76 15.65 12.02
CA THR A 57 2.44 15.32 12.54
C THR A 57 1.97 16.46 13.45
N PRO A 58 0.64 16.66 13.59
CA PRO A 58 0.09 17.65 14.51
C PRO A 58 0.67 17.57 15.91
N LEU A 59 0.80 18.72 16.58
CA LEU A 59 1.43 18.82 17.91
C LEU A 59 0.72 17.97 18.97
N PHE A 60 -0.62 17.90 18.93
CA PHE A 60 -1.40 17.11 19.89
C PHE A 60 -1.07 15.61 19.84
N LEU A 61 -0.62 15.08 18.69
CA LEU A 61 -0.19 13.68 18.59
C LEU A 61 1.21 13.45 19.19
N LYS A 62 2.00 14.52 19.37
CA LYS A 62 3.32 14.42 20.02
C LYS A 62 3.23 14.33 21.55
N GLU A 63 2.10 14.75 22.12
CA GLU A 63 1.84 14.73 23.56
C GLU A 63 1.30 13.37 24.06
N GLU A 64 0.89 12.48 23.15
CA GLU A 64 0.42 11.14 23.45
C GLU A 64 1.54 10.20 23.93
N SER A 65 1.18 9.20 24.73
CA SER A 65 2.12 8.15 25.14
C SER A 65 2.63 7.36 23.93
N SER A 66 3.88 6.87 23.97
CA SER A 66 4.53 6.22 22.82
C SER A 66 3.65 5.15 22.15
N THR A 67 3.05 4.23 22.92
CA THR A 67 2.19 3.17 22.39
C THR A 67 0.91 3.71 21.74
N ARG A 68 0.26 4.72 22.33
CA ARG A 68 -0.96 5.33 21.76
C ARG A 68 -0.64 6.17 20.54
N ARG A 69 0.47 6.91 20.60
CA ARG A 69 0.98 7.77 19.54
C ARG A 69 1.22 6.98 18.25
N VAL A 70 1.86 5.82 18.29
CA VAL A 70 2.11 5.02 17.08
C VAL A 70 0.82 4.70 16.33
N ARG A 71 -0.19 4.19 17.04
CA ARG A 71 -1.48 3.85 16.43
C ARG A 71 -2.23 5.09 15.96
N ALA A 72 -2.27 6.14 16.79
CA ALA A 72 -2.95 7.40 16.46
C ALA A 72 -2.34 8.08 15.24
N LEU A 73 -1.02 8.03 15.08
CA LEU A 73 -0.31 8.53 13.90
C LEU A 73 -0.65 7.72 12.65
N ALA A 74 -0.71 6.40 12.74
CA ALA A 74 -1.11 5.57 11.62
C ALA A 74 -2.55 5.85 11.17
N GLU A 75 -3.48 5.98 12.12
CA GLU A 75 -4.87 6.35 11.84
C GLU A 75 -4.98 7.77 11.26
N TYR A 76 -4.20 8.72 11.78
CA TYR A 76 -4.11 10.08 11.24
C TYR A 76 -3.66 10.09 9.78
N ILE A 77 -2.58 9.38 9.44
CA ILE A 77 -2.05 9.30 8.06
C ILE A 77 -3.11 8.78 7.09
N ILE A 78 -3.81 7.70 7.44
CA ILE A 78 -4.88 7.15 6.60
C ILE A 78 -6.01 8.16 6.41
N ARG A 79 -6.47 8.80 7.49
CA ARG A 79 -7.60 9.74 7.44
C ARG A 79 -7.26 11.03 6.70
N ASP A 80 -6.10 11.61 6.97
CA ASP A 80 -5.65 12.88 6.40
C ASP A 80 -5.27 12.74 4.92
N SER A 81 -4.77 11.56 4.49
CA SER A 81 -4.49 11.26 3.09
C SER A 81 -5.73 11.01 2.22
N GLY A 82 -6.93 10.88 2.81
CA GLY A 82 -8.17 10.67 2.08
C GLY A 82 -8.31 9.29 1.42
N VAL A 83 -7.41 8.34 1.68
CA VAL A 83 -7.50 6.98 1.12
C VAL A 83 -8.56 6.15 1.83
N SER A 84 -9.25 5.30 1.07
CA SER A 84 -10.19 4.32 1.63
C SER A 84 -9.50 3.00 1.92
N MET A 85 -9.83 2.35 3.04
CA MET A 85 -9.33 1.01 3.32
C MET A 85 -10.28 -0.04 2.74
N ALA A 86 -9.76 -0.92 1.90
CA ALA A 86 -10.49 -2.05 1.34
C ALA A 86 -9.90 -3.36 1.86
N SER A 87 -10.76 -4.27 2.31
CA SER A 87 -10.35 -5.54 2.93
C SER A 87 -11.23 -6.67 2.40
N PRO A 88 -11.07 -7.06 1.12
CA PRO A 88 -11.86 -8.12 0.53
C PRO A 88 -11.68 -9.42 1.32
N GLN A 89 -12.81 -10.04 1.68
CA GLN A 89 -12.81 -11.30 2.42
C GLN A 89 -12.76 -12.47 1.43
N GLY A 90 -11.84 -13.40 1.67
CA GLY A 90 -11.73 -14.57 0.81
C GLY A 90 -10.63 -15.53 1.27
N SER A 91 -10.74 -16.77 0.84
CA SER A 91 -9.74 -17.78 1.12
C SER A 91 -9.47 -18.64 -0.11
N SER A 92 -8.28 -19.23 -0.14
CA SER A 92 -7.83 -20.14 -1.17
C SER A 92 -7.40 -21.45 -0.51
N ARG A 93 -7.82 -22.57 -1.09
CA ARG A 93 -7.36 -23.90 -0.70
C ARG A 93 -6.14 -24.26 -1.54
N THR A 94 -5.03 -24.59 -0.89
CA THR A 94 -3.77 -24.96 -1.55
C THR A 94 -3.14 -26.17 -0.88
N ARG A 95 -2.18 -26.83 -1.55
CA ARG A 95 -1.45 -27.98 -1.01
C ARG A 95 -0.03 -27.58 -0.65
N ILE A 96 0.30 -27.56 0.64
CA ILE A 96 1.61 -27.17 1.16
C ILE A 96 2.11 -28.30 2.06
N GLY A 97 3.34 -28.80 1.81
CA GLY A 97 3.92 -29.90 2.58
C GLY A 97 3.05 -31.17 2.59
N GLY A 98 2.39 -31.48 1.47
CA GLY A 98 1.49 -32.64 1.34
C GLY A 98 0.08 -32.47 1.92
N ARG A 99 -0.17 -31.41 2.71
CA ARG A 99 -1.45 -31.14 3.37
C ARG A 99 -2.29 -30.13 2.59
N SER A 100 -3.61 -30.32 2.58
CA SER A 100 -4.53 -29.28 2.09
C SER A 100 -4.76 -28.26 3.20
N VAL A 101 -4.44 -26.99 2.93
CA VAL A 101 -4.58 -25.87 3.86
C VAL A 101 -5.41 -24.76 3.23
N VAL A 102 -6.17 -24.04 4.06
CA VAL A 102 -6.93 -22.85 3.66
C VAL A 102 -6.16 -21.63 4.15
N ILE A 103 -5.84 -20.73 3.22
CA ILE A 103 -5.10 -19.50 3.50
C ILE A 103 -5.87 -18.28 2.94
N PRO A 104 -5.64 -17.06 3.46
CA PRO A 104 -6.24 -15.88 2.86
C PRO A 104 -5.80 -15.74 1.38
N ILE A 105 -6.73 -15.28 0.55
CA ILE A 105 -6.59 -15.34 -0.92
C ILE A 105 -5.39 -14.52 -1.44
N GLU A 106 -5.05 -13.43 -0.76
CA GLU A 106 -3.92 -12.55 -1.06
C GLU A 106 -2.57 -13.26 -0.94
N TYR A 107 -2.40 -14.21 -0.01
CA TYR A 107 -1.16 -14.97 0.14
C TYR A 107 -0.98 -15.95 -1.01
N SER A 108 -2.07 -16.63 -1.40
CA SER A 108 -2.07 -17.53 -2.56
C SER A 108 -1.74 -16.75 -3.84
N ARG A 109 -2.34 -15.56 -4.01
CA ARG A 109 -2.08 -14.70 -5.16
C ARG A 109 -0.65 -14.16 -5.16
N ALA A 110 -0.14 -13.65 -4.04
CA ALA A 110 1.24 -13.16 -3.93
C ALA A 110 2.25 -14.26 -4.28
N ALA A 111 2.05 -15.48 -3.79
CA ALA A 111 2.90 -16.62 -4.12
C ALA A 111 2.91 -16.92 -5.64
N SER A 112 1.75 -16.84 -6.30
CA SER A 112 1.65 -17.05 -7.76
C SER A 112 2.39 -16.00 -8.58
N LEU A 113 2.53 -14.78 -8.06
CA LEU A 113 3.22 -13.67 -8.74
C LEU A 113 4.74 -13.74 -8.57
N ALA A 114 5.23 -14.39 -7.52
CA ALA A 114 6.65 -14.40 -7.14
C ALA A 114 7.57 -14.90 -8.25
N ALA A 115 7.18 -15.97 -8.95
CA ALA A 115 8.00 -16.59 -10.00
C ALA A 115 8.27 -15.65 -11.19
N VAL A 116 7.31 -14.76 -11.49
CA VAL A 116 7.39 -13.86 -12.64
C VAL A 116 7.96 -12.50 -12.23
N LEU A 117 7.42 -11.90 -11.16
CA LEU A 117 7.77 -10.53 -10.79
C LEU A 117 9.08 -10.44 -10.02
N LYS A 118 9.44 -11.49 -9.25
CA LYS A 118 10.65 -11.55 -8.41
C LYS A 118 10.80 -10.34 -7.47
N LEU A 119 9.67 -9.84 -6.96
CA LEU A 119 9.59 -8.75 -5.97
C LEU A 119 9.61 -9.33 -4.55
N ARG A 120 9.77 -8.45 -3.55
CA ARG A 120 9.75 -8.87 -2.14
C ARG A 120 8.34 -9.27 -1.72
N THR A 121 8.24 -10.07 -0.66
CA THR A 121 6.97 -10.64 -0.20
C THR A 121 5.89 -9.59 0.06
N LEU A 122 6.23 -8.45 0.68
CA LEU A 122 5.25 -7.40 0.97
C LEU A 122 4.81 -6.65 -0.30
N ASP A 123 5.74 -6.35 -1.21
CA ASP A 123 5.41 -5.80 -2.54
C ASP A 123 4.43 -6.72 -3.29
N LEU A 124 4.67 -8.04 -3.27
CA LEU A 124 3.79 -9.03 -3.89
C LEU A 124 2.41 -9.07 -3.22
N LEU A 125 2.34 -8.87 -1.90
CA LEU A 125 1.08 -8.79 -1.17
C LEU A 125 0.32 -7.50 -1.50
N HIS A 126 0.98 -6.36 -1.63
CA HIS A 126 0.34 -5.12 -2.11
C HIS A 126 -0.28 -5.31 -3.50
N LEU A 127 0.47 -5.89 -4.43
CA LEU A 127 -0.03 -6.19 -5.77
C LEU A 127 -1.17 -7.21 -5.75
N ALA A 128 -1.11 -8.21 -4.86
CA ALA A 128 -2.19 -9.17 -4.66
C ALA A 128 -3.46 -8.49 -4.12
N TYR A 129 -3.33 -7.63 -3.11
CA TYR A 129 -4.45 -6.84 -2.60
C TYR A 129 -5.03 -5.94 -3.68
N ALA A 130 -4.21 -5.17 -4.39
CA ALA A 130 -4.66 -4.31 -5.47
C ALA A 130 -5.46 -5.09 -6.53
N TYR A 131 -4.96 -6.26 -6.94
CA TYR A 131 -5.66 -7.14 -7.87
C TYR A 131 -7.00 -7.64 -7.33
N ILE A 132 -7.04 -8.11 -6.07
CA ILE A 132 -8.27 -8.68 -5.48
C ILE A 132 -9.31 -7.58 -5.26
N ILE A 133 -8.90 -6.44 -4.69
CA ILE A 133 -9.74 -5.25 -4.50
C ILE A 133 -10.31 -4.81 -5.86
N GLY A 134 -9.46 -4.73 -6.89
CA GLY A 134 -9.84 -4.37 -8.26
C GLY A 134 -10.74 -5.37 -9.00
N ARG A 135 -10.94 -6.57 -8.46
CA ARG A 135 -11.77 -7.62 -9.07
C ARG A 135 -13.05 -7.89 -8.30
N ILE A 136 -13.05 -7.67 -6.99
CA ILE A 136 -14.16 -8.07 -6.11
C ILE A 136 -14.96 -6.87 -5.63
N GLU A 137 -14.31 -5.74 -5.34
CA GLU A 137 -14.96 -4.63 -4.62
C GLU A 137 -15.03 -3.36 -5.48
N TYR A 138 -13.95 -3.05 -6.20
CA TYR A 138 -13.78 -1.81 -6.96
C TYR A 138 -13.18 -2.08 -8.34
N SER A 139 -13.18 -1.08 -9.23
CA SER A 139 -12.51 -1.16 -10.54
C SER A 139 -11.15 -0.45 -10.49
N LEU A 140 -10.17 -1.08 -9.86
CA LEU A 140 -8.81 -0.54 -9.79
C LEU A 140 -8.11 -0.68 -11.15
N THR A 141 -7.52 0.40 -11.61
CA THR A 141 -6.82 0.50 -12.91
C THR A 141 -5.33 0.81 -12.73
N SER A 142 -4.93 1.26 -11.54
CA SER A 142 -3.57 1.75 -11.31
C SER A 142 -3.05 1.36 -9.93
N PHE A 143 -1.73 1.22 -9.85
CA PHE A 143 -0.95 0.97 -8.64
C PHE A 143 0.08 2.09 -8.50
N VAL A 144 -0.05 2.93 -7.47
CA VAL A 144 0.78 4.12 -7.28
C VAL A 144 1.88 3.81 -6.26
N THR A 145 3.14 3.97 -6.66
CA THR A 145 4.32 3.67 -5.83
C THR A 145 5.51 4.56 -6.18
N GLY A 146 6.35 4.83 -5.18
CA GLY A 146 7.69 5.39 -5.37
C GLY A 146 8.80 4.36 -5.60
N ASP A 147 8.50 3.06 -5.62
CA ASP A 147 9.51 2.01 -5.64
C ASP A 147 9.98 1.73 -7.09
N ALA A 148 11.26 2.02 -7.35
CA ALA A 148 11.89 1.83 -8.66
C ALA A 148 11.94 0.36 -9.10
N LEU A 149 12.04 -0.60 -8.16
CA LEU A 149 12.03 -2.01 -8.48
C LEU A 149 10.63 -2.46 -8.91
N ILE A 150 9.57 -2.01 -8.24
CA ILE A 150 8.18 -2.25 -8.68
C ILE A 150 7.95 -1.60 -10.06
N ALA A 151 8.37 -0.34 -10.24
CA ALA A 151 8.27 0.36 -11.52
C ALA A 151 8.99 -0.39 -12.66
N SER A 152 10.15 -1.00 -12.39
CA SER A 152 10.89 -1.83 -13.36
C SER A 152 10.14 -3.11 -13.81
N ARG A 153 9.01 -3.44 -13.15
CA ARG A 153 8.13 -4.57 -13.46
C ARG A 153 6.77 -4.11 -14.01
N ALA A 154 6.58 -2.83 -14.32
CA ALA A 154 5.30 -2.26 -14.75
C ALA A 154 4.65 -3.04 -15.90
N LYS A 155 5.42 -3.43 -16.93
CA LYS A 155 4.91 -4.21 -18.07
C LYS A 155 4.35 -5.57 -17.63
N GLN A 156 5.10 -6.31 -16.81
CA GLN A 156 4.65 -7.61 -16.30
C GLN A 156 3.45 -7.45 -15.35
N ILE A 157 3.44 -6.41 -14.53
CA ILE A 157 2.33 -6.09 -13.62
C ILE A 157 1.05 -5.82 -14.43
N HIS A 158 1.12 -4.98 -15.47
CA HIS A 158 -0.01 -4.72 -16.35
C HIS A 158 -0.51 -6.01 -17.02
N GLN A 159 0.39 -6.84 -17.57
CA GLN A 159 0.02 -8.10 -18.23
C GLN A 159 -0.66 -9.10 -17.28
N LEU A 160 -0.19 -9.21 -16.03
CA LEU A 160 -0.70 -10.20 -15.07
C LEU A 160 -1.93 -9.73 -14.30
N LEU A 161 -2.01 -8.42 -14.03
CA LEU A 161 -2.97 -7.84 -13.08
C LEU A 161 -3.91 -6.81 -13.71
N GLY A 162 -3.61 -6.32 -14.91
CA GLY A 162 -4.35 -5.22 -15.55
C GLY A 162 -4.18 -3.87 -14.82
N LEU A 163 -3.08 -3.69 -14.09
CA LEU A 163 -2.79 -2.48 -13.32
C LEU A 163 -1.65 -1.69 -13.97
N ASP A 164 -1.87 -0.40 -14.19
CA ASP A 164 -0.81 0.53 -14.59
C ASP A 164 -0.02 0.97 -13.37
N VAL A 165 1.30 0.79 -13.39
CA VAL A 165 2.18 1.29 -12.33
C VAL A 165 2.50 2.75 -12.60
N LYS A 166 2.24 3.61 -11.62
CA LYS A 166 2.45 5.06 -11.73
C LYS A 166 3.28 5.59 -10.57
N HIS A 167 4.11 6.58 -10.85
CA HIS A 167 4.75 7.39 -9.81
C HIS A 167 3.80 8.52 -9.40
N PRO A 168 3.76 8.97 -8.13
CA PRO A 168 2.89 10.08 -7.73
C PRO A 168 3.18 11.40 -8.46
N ALA A 169 4.35 11.55 -9.08
CA ALA A 169 4.69 12.71 -9.91
C ALA A 169 4.10 12.65 -11.33
N ASP A 170 3.57 11.51 -11.77
CA ASP A 170 3.01 11.34 -13.12
C ASP A 170 1.55 11.81 -13.23
N GLU A 171 0.92 12.11 -12.09
CA GLU A 171 -0.51 12.45 -11.95
C GLU A 171 -0.74 13.93 -11.58
N THR A 172 0.32 14.74 -11.56
CA THR A 172 0.30 16.16 -11.17
C THR A 172 0.66 17.10 -12.30
#